data_AF-A0A535R3G4-F1
#
_entry.id   AF-A0A535R3G4-F1
#
_cell.length_a   1.000
_cell.length_b   1.000
_cell.length_c   1.000
_cell.angle_alpha   90.00
_cell.angle_beta   90.00
_cell.angle_gamma   90.00
#
_symmetry.space_group_name_H-M   'P 1'
#
loop_
_entity.id
_entity.type
_entity.pdbx_description
1 polymer ?
#
loop_
_entity_poly.entity_id
_entity_poly.type
_entity_poly.pdbx_seq_one_letter_code
_entity_poly.pdbx_strand_id
1 'polypeptide(L)'
;MKPINLALVWHMHQPYYKDDLTNTYLLPWVRLHAVKDYHKMVALLDGYPRLKQTFNLVPSLLAQIDEYSRGEARDLFLNLSRRPADELSVEEQNFLIRWLRESPQTLRVQQSPRYLELASREPVAEAFTTDDIRDLQVWSNLAWCDPAWVDRDTGLTALKVKDHDF
;
A
#
# COMPACT_ATOMS: atom_id res chain seq x y z
N MET A 1 -18.27 31.40 -27.95
CA MET A 1 -17.22 30.35 -28.03
C MET A 1 -17.89 28.99 -28.20
N LYS A 2 -17.35 28.09 -29.03
CA LYS A 2 -17.89 26.72 -29.15
C LYS A 2 -17.37 25.86 -27.98
N PRO A 3 -18.20 24.99 -27.38
CA PRO A 3 -17.75 24.11 -26.32
C PRO A 3 -16.72 23.08 -26.85
N ILE A 4 -15.76 22.72 -25.99
CA ILE A 4 -14.78 21.66 -26.27
C ILE A 4 -15.35 20.33 -25.77
N ASN A 5 -15.30 19.29 -26.61
CA ASN A 5 -15.57 17.93 -26.19
C ASN A 5 -14.31 17.35 -25.54
N LEU A 6 -14.42 16.92 -24.29
CA LEU A 6 -13.32 16.31 -23.52
C LEU A 6 -13.67 14.84 -23.22
N ALA A 7 -12.73 13.94 -23.51
CA ALA A 7 -12.81 12.54 -23.11
C ALA A 7 -11.64 12.22 -22.16
N LEU A 8 -11.96 11.81 -20.94
CA LEU A 8 -10.97 11.36 -19.95
C LEU A 8 -10.98 9.83 -19.93
N VAL A 9 -9.82 9.21 -20.19
CA VAL A 9 -9.65 7.75 -20.21
C VAL A 9 -8.53 7.36 -19.26
N TRP A 10 -8.88 6.60 -18.23
CA TRP A 10 -7.96 6.06 -17.24
C TRP A 10 -7.65 4.61 -17.58
N HIS A 11 -6.40 4.33 -17.91
CA HIS A 11 -5.92 2.97 -18.14
C HIS A 11 -5.29 2.43 -16.84
N MET A 12 -6.02 1.59 -16.11
CA MET A 12 -5.55 0.96 -14.88
C MET A 12 -4.94 -0.39 -15.20
N HIS A 13 -3.63 -0.51 -14.99
CA HIS A 13 -2.86 -1.69 -15.32
C HIS A 13 -1.91 -2.09 -14.18
N GLN A 14 -1.86 -3.39 -13.94
CA GLN A 14 -0.75 -4.06 -13.26
C GLN A 14 -0.34 -5.30 -14.07
N PRO A 15 0.97 -5.58 -14.19
CA PRO A 15 1.46 -6.88 -14.63
C PRO A 15 0.86 -8.03 -13.83
N TYR A 16 0.88 -9.24 -14.41
CA TYR A 16 0.57 -10.45 -13.67
C TYR A 16 1.76 -10.80 -12.77
N TYR A 17 1.61 -10.61 -11.46
CA TYR A 17 2.69 -10.80 -10.48
C TYR A 17 2.68 -12.17 -9.80
N LYS A 18 1.66 -12.99 -10.06
CA LYS A 18 1.51 -14.30 -9.44
C LYS A 18 2.53 -15.28 -10.02
N ASP A 19 3.26 -15.94 -9.14
CA ASP A 19 3.97 -17.15 -9.46
C ASP A 19 3.00 -18.34 -9.27
N ASP A 20 2.59 -18.95 -10.38
CA ASP A 20 1.63 -20.05 -10.38
C ASP A 20 2.18 -21.34 -9.74
N LEU A 21 3.51 -21.49 -9.63
CA LEU A 21 4.12 -22.64 -8.99
C LEU A 21 4.02 -22.55 -7.46
N THR A 22 4.26 -21.35 -6.92
CA THR A 22 4.25 -21.11 -5.46
C THR A 22 2.92 -20.50 -4.96
N ASN A 23 2.00 -20.19 -5.87
CA ASN A 23 0.74 -19.50 -5.61
C ASN A 23 0.94 -18.21 -4.78
N THR A 24 2.04 -17.49 -5.03
CA THR A 24 2.45 -16.29 -4.28
C THR A 24 2.68 -15.12 -5.24
N TYR A 25 2.28 -13.93 -4.81
CA TYR A 25 2.53 -12.70 -5.54
C TYR A 25 3.91 -12.14 -5.22
N LEU A 26 4.71 -11.92 -6.26
CA LEU A 26 6.09 -11.44 -6.10
C LEU A 26 6.17 -9.99 -5.63
N LEU A 27 5.19 -9.17 -6.01
CA LEU A 27 5.16 -7.74 -5.72
C LEU A 27 3.80 -7.31 -5.17
N PRO A 28 3.77 -6.31 -4.27
CA PRO A 28 2.56 -5.95 -3.52
C PRO A 28 1.66 -4.96 -4.29
N TRP A 29 2.03 -4.58 -5.52
CA TRP A 29 1.48 -3.41 -6.20
C TRP A 29 -0.02 -3.48 -6.45
N VAL A 30 -0.56 -4.65 -6.76
CA VAL A 30 -2.02 -4.81 -6.90
C VAL A 30 -2.73 -4.44 -5.61
N ARG A 31 -2.29 -5.00 -4.47
CA ARG A 31 -2.86 -4.72 -3.15
C ARG A 31 -2.69 -3.25 -2.78
N LEU A 32 -1.48 -2.71 -2.88
CA LEU A 32 -1.17 -1.34 -2.46
C LEU A 32 -1.92 -0.29 -3.30
N HIS A 33 -1.99 -0.45 -4.61
CA HIS A 33 -2.76 0.47 -5.45
C HIS A 33 -4.27 0.25 -5.34
N ALA A 34 -4.75 -0.96 -5.03
CA ALA A 34 -6.17 -1.20 -4.78
C ALA A 34 -6.68 -0.45 -3.55
N VAL A 35 -5.95 -0.50 -2.42
CA VAL A 35 -6.33 0.20 -1.17
C VAL A 35 -6.10 1.71 -1.21
N LYS A 36 -5.39 2.20 -2.23
CA LYS A 36 -5.05 3.61 -2.40
C LYS A 36 -5.81 4.30 -3.53
N ASP A 37 -5.52 3.89 -4.77
CA ASP A 37 -5.80 4.69 -5.97
C ASP A 37 -7.00 4.13 -6.75
N TYR A 38 -7.06 2.81 -6.98
CA TYR A 38 -8.08 2.24 -7.87
C TYR A 38 -9.50 2.44 -7.35
N HIS A 39 -9.73 2.14 -6.06
CA HIS A 39 -11.03 2.39 -5.45
C HIS A 39 -11.32 3.90 -5.35
N LYS A 40 -10.37 4.69 -4.84
CA LYS A 40 -10.54 6.12 -4.61
C LYS A 40 -10.93 6.88 -5.88
N MET A 41 -10.24 6.62 -6.99
CA MET A 41 -10.49 7.34 -8.25
C MET A 41 -11.93 7.13 -8.75
N VAL A 42 -12.47 5.92 -8.57
CA VAL A 42 -13.85 5.61 -8.95
C VAL A 42 -14.83 6.20 -7.93
N ALA A 43 -14.56 6.08 -6.64
CA ALA A 43 -15.42 6.61 -5.57
C ALA A 43 -15.56 8.16 -5.63
N LEU A 44 -14.52 8.88 -6.08
CA LEU A 44 -14.58 10.32 -6.27
C LEU A 44 -15.66 10.76 -7.27
N LEU A 45 -16.07 9.89 -8.20
CA LEU A 45 -17.10 10.20 -9.20
C LEU A 45 -18.47 10.48 -8.58
N ASP A 46 -18.76 9.92 -7.40
CA ASP A 46 -20.02 10.14 -6.70
C ASP A 46 -20.24 11.63 -6.40
N GLY A 47 -19.17 12.39 -6.19
CA GLY A 47 -19.21 13.85 -6.01
C GLY A 47 -19.35 14.66 -7.30
N TYR A 48 -19.19 14.04 -8.47
CA TYR A 48 -19.18 14.70 -9.78
C TYR A 48 -20.03 13.98 -10.83
N PRO A 49 -21.35 13.79 -10.60
CA PRO A 49 -22.22 12.95 -11.45
C PRO A 49 -22.36 13.43 -12.90
N ARG A 50 -22.02 14.69 -13.19
CA ARG A 50 -22.03 15.25 -14.55
C ARG A 50 -20.74 15.01 -15.33
N LEU A 51 -19.65 14.66 -14.66
CA LEU A 51 -18.35 14.40 -15.31
C LEU A 51 -18.36 12.99 -15.91
N LYS A 52 -18.09 12.89 -17.22
CA LYS A 52 -18.00 11.61 -17.94
C LYS A 52 -16.55 11.18 -18.03
N GLN A 53 -16.24 9.98 -17.56
CA GLN A 53 -14.90 9.39 -17.57
C GLN A 53 -15.01 7.91 -17.92
N THR A 54 -13.98 7.38 -18.57
CA THR A 54 -13.88 5.96 -18.91
C THR A 54 -12.73 5.35 -18.12
N PHE A 55 -12.99 4.25 -17.42
CA PHE A 55 -11.97 3.45 -16.76
C PHE A 55 -11.81 2.14 -17.52
N ASN A 56 -10.61 1.90 -18.03
CA ASN A 56 -10.22 0.64 -18.61
C ASN A 56 -9.40 -0.13 -17.57
N LEU A 57 -9.96 -1.22 -17.05
CA LEU A 57 -9.27 -2.14 -16.14
C LEU A 57 -8.82 -3.36 -16.93
N VAL A 58 -7.51 -3.62 -16.95
CA VAL A 58 -6.97 -4.77 -17.67
C VAL A 58 -7.32 -6.09 -16.97
N PRO A 59 -7.55 -7.20 -17.71
CA PRO A 59 -7.93 -8.48 -17.12
C PRO A 59 -6.95 -9.01 -16.07
N SER A 60 -5.64 -8.83 -16.29
CA SER A 60 -4.60 -9.24 -15.33
C SER A 60 -4.76 -8.52 -13.99
N LEU A 61 -5.14 -7.25 -13.99
CA LEU A 61 -5.39 -6.50 -12.75
C LEU A 61 -6.63 -7.05 -12.03
N LEU A 62 -7.71 -7.26 -12.77
CA LEU A 62 -8.99 -7.73 -12.21
C LEU A 62 -8.87 -9.11 -11.57
N ALA A 63 -8.19 -10.05 -12.23
CA ALA A 63 -7.97 -11.40 -11.68
C ALA A 63 -7.24 -11.35 -10.33
N GLN A 64 -6.20 -10.54 -10.22
CA GLN A 64 -5.41 -10.43 -8.99
C GLN A 64 -6.20 -9.74 -7.88
N ILE A 65 -6.98 -8.69 -8.20
CA ILE A 65 -7.89 -8.04 -7.23
C ILE A 65 -8.94 -9.03 -6.70
N ASP A 66 -9.55 -9.85 -7.58
CA ASP A 66 -10.54 -10.86 -7.17
C ASP A 66 -9.92 -11.87 -6.19
N GLU A 67 -8.72 -12.39 -6.47
CA GLU A 67 -8.02 -13.30 -5.56
C GLU A 67 -7.68 -12.66 -4.20
N TYR A 68 -7.26 -11.39 -4.17
CA TYR A 68 -7.08 -10.65 -2.91
C TYR A 68 -8.39 -10.49 -2.15
N SER A 69 -9.50 -10.20 -2.85
CA SER A 69 -10.82 -10.01 -2.22
C SER A 69 -11.38 -11.28 -1.59
N ARG A 70 -11.01 -12.44 -2.13
CA ARG A 70 -11.37 -13.77 -1.60
C ARG A 70 -10.43 -14.26 -0.50
N GLY A 71 -9.33 -13.54 -0.25
CA GLY A 71 -8.30 -13.96 0.71
C GLY A 71 -7.41 -15.11 0.21
N GLU A 72 -7.45 -15.41 -1.10
CA GLU A 72 -6.66 -16.47 -1.75
C GLU A 72 -5.26 -15.97 -2.13
N ALA A 73 -5.12 -14.67 -2.39
CA ALA A 73 -3.85 -14.05 -2.73
C ALA A 73 -3.01 -13.68 -1.49
N ARG A 74 -1.69 -13.91 -1.60
CA ARG A 74 -0.69 -13.43 -0.64
C ARG A 74 0.53 -12.93 -1.40
N ASP A 75 1.02 -11.73 -1.05
CA ASP A 75 2.32 -11.24 -1.51
C ASP A 75 3.40 -11.43 -0.44
N LEU A 76 4.66 -11.55 -0.88
CA LEU A 76 5.81 -11.71 0.01
C LEU A 76 5.88 -10.60 1.07
N PHE A 77 5.56 -9.37 0.69
CA PHE A 77 5.65 -8.21 1.57
C PHE A 77 4.59 -8.28 2.66
N LEU A 78 3.34 -8.63 2.33
CA LEU A 78 2.25 -8.84 3.27
C LEU A 78 2.53 -10.02 4.20
N ASN A 79 3.07 -11.12 3.67
CA ASN A 79 3.42 -12.28 4.48
C ASN A 79 4.44 -11.93 5.56
N LEU A 80 5.52 -11.23 5.19
CA LEU A 80 6.54 -10.79 6.15
C LEU A 80 6.03 -9.67 7.07
N SER A 81 5.16 -8.78 6.57
CA SER A 81 4.57 -7.71 7.40
C SER A 81 3.62 -8.23 8.48
N ARG A 82 3.05 -9.45 8.31
CA ARG A 82 2.12 -10.06 9.27
C ARG A 82 2.82 -10.87 10.36
N ARG A 83 4.10 -11.22 10.18
CA ARG A 83 4.83 -11.98 11.18
C ARG A 83 5.22 -11.08 12.36
N PRO A 84 5.15 -11.58 13.60
CA PRO A 84 5.69 -10.86 14.75
C PRO A 84 7.14 -10.45 14.50
N ALA A 85 7.47 -9.19 14.83
CA ALA A 85 8.79 -8.63 14.53
C ALA A 85 9.94 -9.37 15.23
N ASP A 86 9.68 -9.98 16.38
CA ASP A 86 10.60 -10.81 17.17
C ASP A 86 10.78 -12.23 16.63
N GLU A 87 9.91 -12.68 15.73
CA GLU A 87 10.01 -13.99 15.06
C GLU A 87 10.69 -13.92 13.68
N LEU A 88 11.08 -12.73 13.21
CA LEU A 88 11.73 -12.55 11.91
C LEU A 88 13.22 -12.90 11.97
N SER A 89 13.70 -13.66 10.98
CA SER A 89 15.14 -13.89 10.82
C SER A 89 15.86 -12.59 10.42
N VAL A 90 17.18 -12.54 10.59
CA VAL A 90 17.99 -11.36 10.19
C VAL A 90 17.82 -11.04 8.71
N GLU A 91 17.71 -12.05 7.84
CA GLU A 91 17.48 -11.87 6.41
C GLU A 91 16.10 -11.25 6.13
N GLU A 92 15.08 -11.67 6.86
CA GLU A 92 13.72 -11.15 6.74
C GLU A 92 13.61 -9.72 7.26
N GLN A 93 14.27 -9.41 8.38
CA GLN A 93 14.39 -8.05 8.90
C GLN A 93 15.07 -7.13 7.88
N ASN A 94 16.19 -7.56 7.29
CA ASN A 94 16.87 -6.82 6.23
C ASN A 94 16.00 -6.63 4.99
N PHE A 95 15.20 -7.64 4.61
CA PHE A 95 14.22 -7.50 3.54
C PHE A 95 13.21 -6.40 3.87
N LEU A 96 12.60 -6.44 5.06
CA LEU A 96 11.63 -5.44 5.49
C LEU A 96 12.22 -4.03 5.52
N ILE A 97 13.38 -3.86 6.15
CA ILE A 97 14.08 -2.57 6.23
C ILE A 97 14.37 -2.02 4.84
N ARG A 98 14.82 -2.88 3.92
CA ARG A 98 15.12 -2.46 2.55
C ARG A 98 13.89 -2.06 1.74
N TRP A 99 12.77 -2.76 1.92
CA TRP A 99 11.65 -2.70 0.98
C TRP A 99 10.38 -2.03 1.51
N LEU A 100 10.17 -2.03 2.82
CA LEU A 100 9.06 -1.33 3.47
C LEU A 100 9.40 0.13 3.78
N ARG A 101 10.69 0.49 3.73
CA ARG A 101 11.10 1.88 3.76
C ARG A 101 10.95 2.49 2.38
N GLU A 102 10.27 3.62 2.35
CA GLU A 102 10.17 4.44 1.15
C GLU A 102 10.99 5.71 1.29
N SER A 103 11.14 6.42 0.17
CA SER A 103 11.90 7.66 0.14
C SER A 103 11.36 8.66 1.18
N PRO A 104 12.22 9.27 2.04
CA PRO A 104 11.83 10.34 2.96
C PRO A 104 11.22 11.57 2.27
N GLN A 105 11.41 11.70 0.95
CA GLN A 105 10.83 12.78 0.14
C GLN A 105 9.38 12.48 -0.28
N THR A 106 8.90 11.25 -0.07
CA THR A 106 7.54 10.85 -0.42
C THR A 106 6.53 11.47 0.55
N LEU A 107 5.53 12.18 0.04
CA LEU A 107 4.56 12.92 0.87
C LEU A 107 3.89 12.07 1.96
N ARG A 108 3.53 10.82 1.64
CA ARG A 108 2.90 9.90 2.61
C ARG A 108 3.86 9.40 3.69
N VAL A 109 5.18 9.38 3.42
CA VAL A 109 6.19 9.14 4.46
C VAL A 109 6.26 10.34 5.40
N GLN A 110 6.23 11.56 4.85
CA GLN A 110 6.28 12.81 5.62
C GLN A 110 5.03 13.09 6.46
N GLN A 111 3.94 12.35 6.24
CA GLN A 111 2.70 12.49 7.01
C GLN A 111 2.76 11.84 8.40
N SER A 112 3.81 11.07 8.70
CA SER A 112 4.07 10.49 10.01
C SER A 112 5.49 10.83 10.47
N PRO A 113 5.66 11.44 11.65
CA PRO A 113 6.97 11.66 12.24
C PRO A 113 7.75 10.35 12.39
N ARG A 114 7.10 9.29 12.92
CA ARG A 114 7.74 7.99 13.12
C ARG A 114 8.14 7.32 11.81
N TYR A 115 7.27 7.30 10.80
CA TYR A 115 7.62 6.67 9.53
C TYR A 115 8.76 7.42 8.83
N LEU A 116 8.74 8.75 8.86
CA LEU A 116 9.83 9.58 8.33
C LEU A 116 11.16 9.30 9.04
N GLU A 117 11.14 9.18 10.36
CA GLU A 117 12.32 8.82 11.15
C GLU A 117 12.91 7.48 10.67
N LEU A 118 12.11 6.41 10.65
CA LEU A 118 12.53 5.07 10.23
C LEU A 118 13.02 5.04 8.78
N ALA A 119 12.32 5.75 7.88
CA ALA A 119 12.69 5.88 6.49
C ALA A 119 14.04 6.61 6.27
N SER A 120 14.46 7.43 7.23
CA SER A 120 15.67 8.25 7.16
C SER A 120 16.91 7.61 7.80
N ARG A 121 16.77 6.50 8.53
CA ARG A 121 17.91 5.78 9.15
C ARG A 121 18.79 5.08 8.10
N GLU A 122 19.94 4.55 8.48
CA GLU A 122 20.70 3.66 7.60
C GLU A 122 19.96 2.33 7.39
N PRO A 123 19.87 1.76 6.18
CA PRO A 123 19.06 0.57 5.88
C PRO A 123 19.76 -0.74 6.24
N VAL A 124 20.21 -0.86 7.49
CA VAL A 124 20.90 -2.05 8.04
C VAL A 124 20.18 -2.53 9.30
N ALA A 125 20.06 -3.85 9.48
CA ALA A 125 19.30 -4.45 10.59
C ALA A 125 19.76 -3.97 11.98
N GLU A 126 21.05 -3.76 12.17
CA GLU A 126 21.65 -3.33 13.45
C GLU A 126 21.18 -1.93 13.90
N ALA A 127 20.64 -1.12 12.97
CA ALA A 127 20.08 0.20 13.26
C ALA A 127 18.60 0.16 13.70
N PHE A 128 18.00 -1.03 13.79
CA PHE A 128 16.58 -1.23 14.09
C PHE A 128 16.41 -2.19 15.27
N THR A 129 15.59 -1.78 16.23
CA THR A 129 15.06 -2.65 17.28
C THR A 129 13.85 -3.43 16.77
N THR A 130 13.42 -4.45 17.52
CA THR A 130 12.17 -5.17 17.25
C THR A 130 10.97 -4.22 17.17
N ASP A 131 10.90 -3.21 18.03
CA ASP A 131 9.81 -2.23 18.02
C ASP A 131 9.90 -1.30 16.80
N ASP A 132 11.12 -0.91 16.38
CA ASP A 132 11.31 -0.16 15.13
C ASP A 132 10.81 -0.96 13.89
N ILE A 133 11.05 -2.28 13.88
CA ILE A 133 10.58 -3.16 12.80
C ILE A 133 9.06 -3.27 12.82
N ARG A 134 8.45 -3.41 14.00
CA ARG A 134 6.99 -3.44 14.14
C ARG A 134 6.36 -2.14 13.65
N ASP A 135 6.93 -1.01 14.04
CA ASP A 135 6.49 0.31 13.57
C ASP A 135 6.63 0.44 12.05
N LEU A 136 7.71 -0.06 11.47
CA LEU A 136 7.90 -0.09 10.03
C LEU A 136 6.86 -0.98 9.32
N GLN A 137 6.54 -2.16 9.86
CA GLN A 137 5.51 -3.06 9.32
C GLN A 137 4.13 -2.37 9.29
N VAL A 138 3.77 -1.68 10.37
CA VAL A 138 2.48 -0.96 10.46
C VAL A 138 2.46 0.22 9.50
N TRP A 139 3.45 1.12 9.57
CA TRP A 139 3.43 2.35 8.79
C TRP A 139 3.56 2.14 7.29
N SER A 140 4.37 1.19 6.86
CA SER A 140 4.49 0.87 5.44
C SER A 140 3.14 0.50 4.83
N ASN A 141 2.32 -0.29 5.53
CA ASN A 141 0.98 -0.64 5.06
C ASN A 141 -0.02 0.51 5.25
N LEU A 142 -0.04 1.14 6.42
CA LEU A 142 -0.98 2.22 6.76
C LEU A 142 -0.83 3.43 5.83
N ALA A 143 0.41 3.81 5.50
CA ALA A 143 0.68 4.94 4.62
C ALA A 143 0.17 4.71 3.18
N TRP A 144 -0.01 3.45 2.75
CA TRP A 144 -0.61 3.13 1.44
C TRP A 144 -2.14 3.20 1.46
N CYS A 145 -2.80 3.15 2.61
CA CYS A 145 -4.26 3.31 2.67
C CYS A 145 -4.67 4.74 2.30
N ASP A 146 -5.76 4.88 1.54
CA ASP A 146 -6.29 6.21 1.22
C ASP A 146 -6.64 6.99 2.51
N PRO A 147 -6.16 8.24 2.69
CA PRO A 147 -6.42 9.00 3.90
C PRO A 147 -7.91 9.20 4.22
N ALA A 148 -8.76 9.37 3.20
CA ALA A 148 -10.20 9.54 3.44
C ALA A 148 -10.86 8.23 3.91
N TRP A 149 -10.26 7.08 3.61
CA TRP A 149 -10.66 5.80 4.19
C TRP A 149 -10.13 5.63 5.61
N VAL A 150 -8.85 5.93 5.85
CA VAL A 150 -8.22 5.86 7.18
C VAL A 150 -8.99 6.69 8.19
N ASP A 151 -9.34 7.94 7.85
CA ASP A 151 -10.03 8.86 8.76
C ASP A 151 -11.49 8.46 9.06
N ARG A 152 -12.06 7.51 8.30
CA ARG A 152 -13.41 6.94 8.55
C ARG A 152 -13.38 5.65 9.36
N ASP A 153 -12.25 4.95 9.34
CA ASP A 153 -12.06 3.71 10.10
C ASP A 153 -11.44 4.03 11.47
N THR A 154 -12.19 3.75 12.54
CA THR A 154 -11.75 4.05 13.91
C THR A 154 -10.46 3.33 14.32
N GLY A 155 -10.22 2.11 13.80
CA GLY A 155 -9.02 1.34 14.09
C GLY A 155 -7.80 1.90 13.36
N LEU A 156 -7.92 2.19 12.07
CA LEU A 156 -6.85 2.79 11.28
C LEU A 156 -6.52 4.21 11.78
N THR A 157 -7.53 4.99 12.15
CA THR A 157 -7.33 6.30 12.78
C THR A 157 -6.58 6.18 14.10
N ALA A 158 -6.94 5.22 14.96
CA ALA A 158 -6.25 5.00 16.22
C ALA A 158 -4.76 4.64 16.01
N LEU A 159 -4.45 3.81 15.02
CA LEU A 159 -3.05 3.49 14.65
C LEU A 159 -2.31 4.73 14.16
N LYS A 160 -2.92 5.50 13.27
CA LYS A 160 -2.35 6.76 12.75
C LYS A 160 -2.04 7.77 13.87
N VAL A 161 -2.93 7.88 14.86
CA VAL A 161 -2.75 8.77 16.02
C VAL A 161 -1.69 8.23 16.98
N LYS A 162 -1.61 6.91 17.16
CA LYS A 162 -0.62 6.26 18.03
C LYS A 162 0.81 6.49 17.52
N ASP A 163 1.00 6.45 16.20
CA ASP A 163 2.24 6.76 15.45
C ASP A 163 3.46 5.87 15.76
N HIS A 164 3.63 5.36 16.98
CA HIS A 164 4.78 4.55 17.36
C HIS A 164 4.40 3.54 18.46
N ASP A 165 5.33 2.63 18.79
CA ASP A 165 5.20 1.63 19.86
C ASP A 165 3.97 0.72 19.69
N PHE A 166 3.71 0.23 18.46
CA PHE A 166 2.51 -0.55 18.15
C PHE A 166 2.33 -1.81 18.99
#